data_AF-A0A496AB48-F1
#
_entry.id   AF-A0A496AB48-F1
#
_cell.length_a   1.000
_cell.length_b   1.000
_cell.length_c   1.000
_cell.angle_alpha   90.00
_cell.angle_beta   90.00
_cell.angle_gamma   90.00
#
_symmetry.space_group_name_H-M   'P 1'
#
loop_
_entity.id
_entity.type
_entity.pdbx_description
1 polymer ?
#
loop_
_entity_poly.entity_id
_entity_poly.type
_entity_poly.pdbx_seq_one_letter_code
_entity_poly.pdbx_strand_id
1 'polypeptide(L)'
;MNIYKRLGIRTVINGNATLTRLGGSIMPTEVVTAMVDASKHFVDIIELQKRVGEEIAKLTHNEAAYVSCGAAAALTLSTAACITGLDATKREKLPHLDTSMKNEVIV
;
A
#
# COMPACT_ATOMS: atom_id res chain seq x y z
N MET A 1 15.44 -7.08 26.73
CA MET A 1 16.42 -6.88 25.64
C MET A 1 15.65 -6.86 24.32
N ASN A 2 15.81 -5.84 23.46
CA ASN A 2 15.05 -5.75 22.20
C ASN A 2 15.71 -6.55 21.05
N ILE A 3 14.98 -6.71 19.94
CA ILE A 3 15.45 -7.48 18.77
C ILE A 3 16.77 -6.94 18.20
N TYR A 4 16.91 -5.62 18.08
CA TYR A 4 18.11 -4.99 17.53
C TYR A 4 19.35 -5.22 18.40
N LYS A 5 19.21 -5.14 19.73
CA LYS A 5 20.32 -5.44 20.65
C LYS A 5 20.76 -6.91 20.56
N ARG A 6 19.82 -7.84 20.36
CA ARG A 6 20.14 -9.27 20.12
C ARG A 6 20.89 -9.47 18.79
N LEU A 7 20.61 -8.64 17.79
CA LEU A 7 21.32 -8.61 16.51
C LEU A 7 22.62 -7.78 16.55
N GLY A 8 23.01 -7.20 17.70
CA GLY A 8 24.18 -6.34 17.81
C GLY A 8 24.02 -4.95 17.18
N ILE A 9 22.80 -4.55 16.83
CA ILE A 9 22.48 -3.28 16.18
C ILE A 9 22.14 -2.22 17.22
N ARG A 10 22.78 -1.05 17.13
CA ARG A 10 22.50 0.12 17.97
C ARG A 10 21.22 0.81 17.53
N THR A 11 20.29 1.04 18.46
CA THR A 11 19.13 1.91 18.24
C THR A 11 19.50 3.39 18.35
N VAL A 12 18.79 4.24 17.62
CA VAL A 12 19.01 5.70 17.59
C VAL A 12 17.76 6.45 18.04
N ILE A 13 17.95 7.67 18.58
CA ILE A 13 16.86 8.62 18.80
C ILE A 13 16.74 9.44 17.52
N ASN A 14 15.59 9.36 16.85
CA ASN A 14 15.32 10.12 15.64
C ASN A 14 14.55 11.40 15.98
N GLY A 15 15.22 12.55 15.86
CA GLY A 15 14.62 13.89 15.96
C GLY A 15 14.42 14.58 14.60
N ASN A 16 14.65 13.88 13.49
CA ASN A 16 14.67 14.42 12.14
C ASN A 16 13.51 13.85 11.29
N ALA A 17 12.29 13.95 11.81
CA ALA A 17 11.06 13.46 11.17
C ALA A 17 11.12 11.98 10.73
N THR A 18 10.61 11.63 9.54
CA THR A 18 10.34 10.25 9.10
C THR A 18 11.34 9.75 8.06
N LEU A 19 12.64 9.78 8.40
CA LEU A 19 13.70 9.38 7.47
C LEU A 19 13.61 7.91 7.02
N THR A 20 13.60 7.70 5.69
CA THR A 20 13.61 6.36 5.07
C THR A 20 14.78 5.51 5.54
N ARG A 21 15.98 6.09 5.68
CA ARG A 21 17.18 5.38 6.16
C ARG A 21 17.03 4.84 7.59
N LEU A 22 16.09 5.38 8.37
CA LEU A 22 15.82 4.96 9.75
C LEU A 22 14.53 4.12 9.87
N GLY A 23 13.91 3.75 8.75
CA GLY A 23 12.69 2.96 8.72
C GLY A 23 11.39 3.76 8.83
N GLY A 24 11.45 5.10 8.70
CA GLY A 24 10.26 5.96 8.73
C GLY A 24 9.75 6.23 10.15
N SER A 25 8.43 6.13 10.33
CA SER A 25 7.74 6.38 11.61
C SER A 25 7.70 5.13 12.50
N ILE A 26 7.71 5.35 13.82
CA ILE A 26 7.35 4.30 14.79
C ILE A 26 5.83 4.17 14.82
N MET A 27 5.32 2.94 14.69
CA MET A 27 3.88 2.69 14.80
C MET A 27 3.38 2.92 16.23
N PRO A 28 2.23 3.59 16.41
CA PRO A 28 1.56 3.68 17.71
C PRO A 28 1.22 2.31 18.29
N THR A 29 1.11 2.23 19.63
CA THR A 29 0.88 0.96 20.36
C THR A 29 -0.42 0.27 19.93
N GLU A 30 -1.47 1.06 19.68
CA GLU A 30 -2.77 0.58 19.22
C GLU A 30 -2.69 -0.11 17.85
N VAL A 31 -1.85 0.40 16.94
CA VAL A 31 -1.64 -0.20 15.61
C VAL A 31 -0.90 -1.53 15.73
N VAL A 32 0.19 -1.57 16.52
CA VAL A 32 0.95 -2.80 16.77
C VAL A 32 0.06 -3.88 17.41
N THR A 33 -0.81 -3.47 18.34
CA THR A 33 -1.75 -4.37 19.02
C THR A 33 -2.77 -4.95 18.03
N ALA A 34 -3.34 -4.12 17.16
CA ALA A 34 -4.27 -4.56 16.11
C ALA A 34 -3.59 -5.52 15.12
N MET A 35 -2.32 -5.29 14.74
CA MET A 35 -1.58 -6.20 13.87
C MET A 35 -1.37 -7.58 14.52
N VAL A 36 -1.04 -7.62 15.81
CA VAL A 36 -0.90 -8.89 16.56
C VAL A 36 -2.23 -9.64 16.60
N ASP A 37 -3.34 -8.94 16.81
CA ASP A 37 -4.67 -9.55 16.81
C ASP A 37 -5.07 -10.09 15.42
N ALA A 38 -4.87 -9.28 14.37
CA ALA A 38 -5.13 -9.69 12.99
C ALA A 38 -4.33 -10.93 12.56
N SER A 39 -3.08 -11.07 13.03
CA SER A 39 -2.22 -12.20 12.68
C SER A 39 -2.71 -13.58 13.13
N LYS A 40 -3.75 -13.64 13.97
CA LYS A 40 -4.32 -14.88 14.53
C LYS A 40 -5.53 -15.39 13.73
N HIS A 41 -5.93 -14.70 12.68
CA HIS A 41 -7.16 -14.97 11.96
C HIS A 41 -6.92 -15.03 10.44
N PHE A 42 -7.69 -15.87 9.75
CA PHE A 42 -7.81 -15.81 8.30
C PHE A 42 -9.04 -15.00 7.92
N VAL A 43 -8.93 -14.23 6.84
CA VAL A 43 -10.02 -13.43 6.28
C VAL A 43 -10.00 -13.52 4.76
N ASP A 44 -11.13 -13.22 4.12
CA ASP A 44 -11.15 -12.93 2.70
C ASP A 44 -10.47 -11.57 2.47
N ILE A 45 -9.33 -11.58 1.78
CA ILE A 45 -8.55 -10.37 1.49
C ILE A 45 -9.30 -9.42 0.56
N ILE A 46 -10.17 -9.93 -0.32
CA ILE A 46 -11.00 -9.09 -1.19
C ILE A 46 -12.04 -8.33 -0.36
N GLU A 47 -12.67 -8.98 0.62
CA GLU A 47 -13.59 -8.30 1.54
C GLU A 47 -12.83 -7.27 2.39
N LEU A 48 -11.68 -7.64 2.95
CA LEU A 48 -10.86 -6.72 3.75
C LEU A 48 -10.49 -5.46 2.95
N GLN A 49 -10.02 -5.62 1.71
CA GLN A 49 -9.67 -4.51 0.82
C GLN A 49 -10.85 -3.57 0.59
N LYS A 50 -12.05 -4.13 0.34
CA LYS A 50 -13.27 -3.34 0.15
C LYS A 50 -13.62 -2.53 1.40
N ARG A 51 -13.65 -3.17 2.57
CA ARG A 51 -13.99 -2.51 3.84
C ARG A 51 -13.00 -1.41 4.19
N VAL A 52 -11.71 -1.68 4.07
CA VAL A 52 -10.66 -0.68 4.33
C VAL A 52 -10.74 0.47 3.34
N GLY A 53 -11.00 0.18 2.06
CA GLY A 53 -11.21 1.20 1.03
C GLY A 53 -12.40 2.13 1.34
N GLU A 54 -13.54 1.56 1.77
CA GLU A 54 -14.72 2.35 2.18
C GLU A 54 -14.42 3.28 3.36
N GLU A 55 -13.71 2.80 4.39
CA GLU A 55 -13.36 3.62 5.55
C GLU A 55 -12.34 4.72 5.20
N ILE A 56 -11.31 4.42 4.42
CA ILE A 56 -10.34 5.43 3.97
C ILE A 56 -11.05 6.48 3.12
N ALA A 57 -11.92 6.06 2.18
CA ALA A 57 -12.66 6.99 1.32
C ALA A 57 -13.50 7.98 2.14
N LYS A 58 -14.18 7.51 3.20
CA LYS A 58 -14.91 8.38 4.14
C LYS A 58 -13.99 9.38 4.84
N LEU A 59 -12.86 8.91 5.37
CA LEU A 59 -11.89 9.74 6.09
C LEU A 59 -11.23 10.80 5.21
N THR A 60 -11.02 10.48 3.94
CA THR A 60 -10.35 11.37 2.97
C THR A 60 -11.32 12.14 2.07
N HIS A 61 -12.63 11.97 2.25
CA HIS A 61 -13.68 12.57 1.42
C HIS A 61 -13.57 12.25 -0.08
N ASN A 62 -13.21 11.01 -0.41
CA ASN A 62 -13.11 10.51 -1.79
C ASN A 62 -14.29 9.58 -2.13
N GLU A 63 -14.58 9.39 -3.42
CA GLU A 63 -15.59 8.43 -3.88
C GLU A 63 -15.19 6.97 -3.61
N ALA A 64 -13.89 6.69 -3.65
CA ALA A 64 -13.31 5.38 -3.35
C ALA A 64 -11.85 5.53 -2.90
N ALA A 65 -11.32 4.49 -2.26
CA ALA A 65 -9.90 4.38 -1.94
C ALA A 65 -9.42 2.94 -2.12
N TYR A 66 -8.12 2.77 -2.39
CA TYR A 66 -7.50 1.48 -2.59
C TYR A 66 -6.16 1.41 -1.85
N VAL A 67 -5.95 0.36 -1.07
CA VAL A 67 -4.69 0.10 -0.37
C VAL A 67 -3.77 -0.75 -1.24
N SER A 68 -2.53 -0.32 -1.43
CA SER A 68 -1.49 -1.08 -2.12
C SER A 68 -0.30 -1.31 -1.18
N CYS A 69 0.70 -2.08 -1.63
CA CYS A 69 1.90 -2.34 -0.84
C CYS A 69 2.87 -1.14 -0.71
N GLY A 70 2.56 -0.01 -1.36
CA GLY A 70 3.34 1.23 -1.26
C GLY A 70 3.05 2.19 -2.41
N ALA A 71 3.54 3.43 -2.30
CA ALA A 71 3.24 4.49 -3.27
C ALA A 71 3.66 4.14 -4.71
N ALA A 72 4.81 3.51 -4.92
CA ALA A 72 5.26 3.08 -6.26
C ALA A 72 4.33 2.02 -6.87
N ALA A 73 3.82 1.09 -6.05
CA ALA A 73 2.84 0.11 -6.49
C ALA A 73 1.49 0.76 -6.77
N ALA A 74 1.06 1.72 -5.95
CA ALA A 74 -0.14 2.52 -6.21
C ALA A 74 -0.04 3.23 -7.57
N LEU A 75 1.07 3.91 -7.85
CA LEU A 75 1.31 4.55 -9.15
C LEU A 75 1.24 3.53 -10.29
N THR A 76 1.91 2.39 -10.15
CA THR A 76 1.89 1.32 -11.16
C THR A 76 0.47 0.82 -11.44
N LEU A 77 -0.30 0.52 -10.39
CA LEU A 77 -1.69 0.05 -10.51
C LEU A 77 -2.61 1.11 -11.09
N SER A 78 -2.47 2.37 -10.66
CA SER A 78 -3.24 3.50 -11.20
C SER A 78 -2.93 3.72 -12.68
N THR A 79 -1.67 3.69 -13.08
CA THR A 79 -1.27 3.79 -14.50
C THR A 79 -1.85 2.63 -15.31
N ALA A 80 -1.74 1.39 -14.82
CA ALA A 80 -2.35 0.23 -15.47
C ALA A 80 -3.87 0.40 -15.64
N ALA A 81 -4.56 0.86 -14.59
CA ALA A 81 -6.00 1.11 -14.63
C ALA A 81 -6.38 2.20 -15.65
N CYS A 82 -5.62 3.30 -15.74
CA CYS A 82 -5.83 4.35 -16.74
C CYS A 82 -5.61 3.85 -18.18
N ILE A 83 -4.63 2.96 -18.40
CA ILE A 83 -4.33 2.38 -19.71
C ILE A 83 -5.43 1.42 -20.17
N THR A 84 -5.84 0.51 -19.29
CA THR A 84 -6.76 -0.58 -19.65
C THR A 84 -8.22 -0.19 -19.52
N GLY A 85 -8.55 0.76 -18.64
CA GLY A 85 -9.92 1.00 -18.20
C GLY A 85 -10.56 -0.30 -17.70
N LEU A 86 -11.82 -0.52 -18.09
CA LEU A 86 -12.58 -1.73 -17.73
C LEU A 86 -12.38 -2.92 -18.69
N ASP A 87 -11.60 -2.76 -19.76
CA ASP A 87 -11.38 -3.80 -20.78
C ASP A 87 -10.49 -4.95 -20.24
N ALA A 88 -11.07 -6.14 -20.14
CA ALA A 88 -10.38 -7.34 -19.64
C ALA A 88 -9.26 -7.80 -20.57
N THR A 89 -9.48 -7.72 -21.88
CA THR A 89 -8.50 -8.13 -22.90
C THR A 89 -7.24 -7.26 -22.81
N LYS A 90 -7.42 -5.96 -22.55
CA LYS A 90 -6.28 -5.05 -22.33
C LYS A 90 -5.53 -5.35 -21.04
N ARG A 91 -6.21 -5.74 -19.96
CA ARG A 91 -5.56 -6.14 -18.70
C ARG A 91 -4.72 -7.40 -18.85
N GLU A 92 -5.23 -8.41 -19.57
CA GLU A 92 -4.51 -9.67 -19.81
C GLU A 92 -3.23 -9.48 -20.63
N LYS A 93 -3.15 -8.44 -21.46
CA LYS A 93 -1.97 -8.11 -22.26
C LYS A 93 -0.86 -7.44 -21.47
N LEU A 94 -1.13 -6.85 -20.30
CA LEU A 94 -0.09 -6.18 -19.52
C LEU A 94 1.02 -7.17 -19.11
N PRO A 95 2.30 -6.76 -19.17
CA PRO A 95 2.83 -5.42 -19.47
C PRO A 95 3.11 -5.16 -20.96
N HIS A 96 2.67 -6.03 -21.88
CA HIS A 96 2.91 -5.92 -23.32
C HIS A 96 1.84 -5.07 -24.01
N LEU A 97 2.14 -3.78 -24.15
CA LEU A 97 1.26 -2.83 -24.84
C LEU A 97 1.34 -3.00 -26.36
N ASP A 98 0.20 -2.88 -27.03
CA ASP A 98 0.12 -2.76 -28.49
C ASP A 98 -0.31 -1.34 -28.91
N THR A 99 -0.30 -1.07 -30.23
CA THR A 99 -0.60 0.26 -30.78
C THR A 99 -2.04 0.73 -30.51
N SER A 100 -2.94 -0.14 -30.04
CA SER A 100 -4.33 0.21 -29.68
C SER A 100 -4.48 0.67 -28.23
N MET A 101 -3.40 0.61 -27.44
CA MET A 101 -3.39 0.94 -26.02
C MET A 101 -2.67 2.27 -25.77
N LYS A 102 -3.17 3.05 -24.80
CA LYS A 102 -2.46 4.24 -24.31
C LYS A 102 -1.20 3.80 -23.56
N ASN A 103 -0.16 4.64 -23.57
CA ASN A 103 1.13 4.37 -22.93
C ASN A 103 1.62 5.52 -22.03
N GLU A 104 0.81 6.56 -21.83
CA GLU A 104 1.13 7.72 -21.01
C GLU A 104 -0.07 8.10 -20.12
N VAL A 105 0.24 8.54 -18.90
CA VAL A 105 -0.73 9.07 -17.94
C VAL A 105 -0.16 10.38 -17.40
N ILE A 106 -0.97 11.45 -17.45
CA ILE A 106 -0.62 12.78 -16.97
C ILE A 106 -1.38 13.03 -15.67
N VAL A 107 -0.69 13.56 -14.65
CA VAL A 107 -1.20 13.83 -13.30
C VAL A 107 -1.11 15.31 -12.99
#